data_AF-A0A7R9UQA3-F1
#
_entry.id   AF-A0A7R9UQA3-F1
#
_cell.length_a   1.000
_cell.length_b   1.000
_cell.length_c   1.000
_cell.angle_alpha   90.00
_cell.angle_beta   90.00
_cell.angle_gamma   90.00
#
_symmetry.space_group_name_H-M   'P 1'
#
loop_
_entity.id
_entity.type
_entity.pdbx_description
1 polymer ?
#
loop_
_entity_poly.entity_id
_entity_poly.type
_entity_poly.pdbx_seq_one_letter_code
_entity_poly.pdbx_strand_id
1 'polypeptide(L)'
;RDQVAIHEAMEQQTISIAKAGIRATLNARASILAAANPAHGRYDRAKPLSKNLTLSAPIMSRFDLFFVILDECDDVKDYHIAQHIVRLHQHGSLSHAAA
;
A
#
# COMPACT_ATOMS: atom_id res chain seq x y z
N ARG A 1 -10.17 0.55 -15.56
CA ARG A 1 -11.56 0.31 -15.09
C ARG A 1 -11.59 0.30 -13.55
N ASP A 2 -10.72 -0.44 -12.89
CA ASP A 2 -10.72 -0.55 -11.42
C ASP A 2 -10.40 0.76 -10.68
N GLN A 3 -9.53 1.60 -11.24
CA GLN A 3 -9.24 2.92 -10.67
C GLN A 3 -10.46 3.86 -10.65
N VAL A 4 -11.45 3.66 -11.55
CA VAL A 4 -12.67 4.49 -11.57
C VAL A 4 -13.60 4.10 -10.42
N ALA A 5 -13.77 2.79 -10.18
CA ALA A 5 -14.59 2.29 -9.09
C ALA A 5 -13.98 2.63 -7.72
N ILE A 6 -12.65 2.50 -7.58
CA ILE A 6 -11.94 2.90 -6.35
C ILE A 6 -12.05 4.41 -6.14
N HIS A 7 -11.94 5.21 -7.20
CA HIS A 7 -12.10 6.66 -7.08
C HIS A 7 -13.49 7.05 -6.56
N GLU A 8 -14.57 6.45 -7.09
CA GLU A 8 -15.94 6.67 -6.57
C GLU A 8 -16.04 6.32 -5.08
N ALA A 9 -15.53 5.15 -4.69
CA ALA A 9 -15.57 4.69 -3.30
C ALA A 9 -14.79 5.62 -2.36
N MET A 10 -13.62 6.12 -2.76
CA MET A 10 -12.81 7.05 -1.97
C MET A 10 -13.40 8.45 -1.88
N GLU A 11 -14.02 8.91 -2.96
CA GLU A 11 -14.59 10.25 -3.10
C GLU A 11 -15.94 10.37 -2.38
N GLN A 12 -16.87 9.49 -2.71
CA GLN A 12 -18.27 9.56 -2.31
C GLN A 12 -18.61 8.63 -1.14
N GLN A 13 -17.66 7.78 -0.71
CA GLN A 13 -17.87 6.75 0.30
C GLN A 13 -19.06 5.83 -0.01
N THR A 14 -19.34 5.65 -1.30
CA THR A 14 -20.43 4.81 -1.83
C THR A 14 -19.99 4.11 -3.13
N ILE A 15 -20.69 3.04 -3.50
CA ILE A 15 -20.51 2.34 -4.77
C ILE A 15 -21.87 2.20 -5.45
N SER A 16 -21.96 2.67 -6.67
CA SER A 16 -23.16 2.59 -7.51
C SER A 16 -23.12 1.35 -8.40
N ILE A 17 -24.20 0.57 -8.39
CA ILE A 17 -24.35 -0.63 -9.20
C ILE A 17 -25.58 -0.46 -10.08
N ALA A 18 -25.39 -0.59 -11.40
CA ALA A 18 -26.45 -0.64 -12.40
C ALA A 18 -26.23 -1.86 -13.31
N LYS A 19 -26.87 -3.00 -13.00
CA LYS A 19 -26.70 -4.25 -13.76
C LYS A 19 -27.90 -5.17 -13.58
N ALA A 20 -28.27 -5.89 -14.64
CA ALA A 20 -29.34 -6.91 -14.62
C ALA A 20 -30.67 -6.41 -14.02
N GLY A 21 -31.06 -5.16 -14.32
CA GLY A 21 -32.28 -4.53 -13.79
C GLY A 21 -32.17 -4.03 -12.34
N ILE A 22 -31.04 -4.25 -11.67
CA ILE A 22 -30.78 -3.74 -10.32
C ILE A 22 -30.06 -2.39 -10.44
N ARG A 23 -30.65 -1.36 -9.83
CA ARG A 23 -30.03 -0.04 -9.62
C ARG A 23 -29.98 0.24 -8.13
N ALA A 24 -28.79 0.21 -7.55
CA ALA A 24 -28.59 0.41 -6.12
C ALA A 24 -27.32 1.21 -5.84
N THR A 25 -27.30 1.92 -4.71
CA THR A 25 -26.13 2.61 -4.18
C THR A 25 -25.84 2.03 -2.81
N LEU A 26 -24.63 1.53 -2.61
CA LEU A 26 -24.19 0.87 -1.38
C LEU A 26 -23.15 1.73 -0.65
N ASN A 27 -23.14 1.67 0.68
CA ASN A 27 -22.14 2.39 1.48
C ASN A 27 -20.77 1.71 1.39
N ALA A 28 -19.70 2.51 1.30
CA ALA A 28 -18.30 2.07 1.24
C ALA A 28 -17.42 2.89 2.21
N ARG A 29 -17.70 2.80 3.52
CA ARG A 29 -17.04 3.60 4.58
C ARG A 29 -15.74 2.98 5.12
N ALA A 30 -14.97 2.31 4.28
CA ALA A 30 -13.70 1.71 4.70
C ALA A 30 -12.55 2.71 4.60
N SER A 31 -11.59 2.61 5.52
CA SER A 31 -10.29 3.28 5.37
C SER A 31 -9.39 2.44 4.45
N ILE A 32 -8.61 3.12 3.61
CA ILE A 32 -7.70 2.45 2.67
C ILE A 32 -6.27 2.54 3.19
N LEU A 33 -5.65 1.38 3.40
CA LEU A 33 -4.22 1.23 3.53
C LEU A 33 -3.68 0.66 2.22
N ALA A 34 -2.75 1.38 1.58
CA ALA A 34 -2.18 1.01 0.30
C ALA A 34 -0.65 0.96 0.36
N ALA A 35 -0.07 0.00 -0.35
CA ALA A 35 1.35 -0.08 -0.62
C ALA A 35 1.56 -0.01 -2.14
N ALA A 36 2.55 0.77 -2.56
CA ALA A 36 2.90 0.94 -3.97
C ALA A 36 4.41 1.00 -4.13
N ASN A 37 4.89 0.46 -5.25
CA ASN A 37 6.30 0.53 -5.62
C ASN A 37 6.54 1.76 -6.52
N PRO A 38 7.75 2.35 -6.48
CA PRO A 38 8.12 3.42 -7.40
C PRO A 38 8.03 2.96 -8.87
N ALA A 39 7.65 3.87 -9.76
CA ALA A 39 7.39 3.59 -11.18
C ALA A 39 8.59 2.99 -11.94
N HIS A 40 9.81 3.29 -11.49
CA HIS A 40 11.06 2.81 -12.09
C HIS A 40 11.87 1.93 -11.13
N GLY A 41 11.20 1.27 -10.19
CA GLY A 41 11.82 0.35 -9.22
C GLY A 41 12.43 1.04 -8.00
N ARG A 42 13.25 2.08 -8.20
CA ARG A 42 13.81 2.89 -7.10
C ARG A 42 13.16 4.27 -7.02
N TYR A 43 13.02 4.78 -5.80
CA TYR A 43 12.49 6.11 -5.55
C TYR A 43 13.57 7.17 -5.85
N ASP A 44 13.24 8.13 -6.71
CA ASP A 44 14.11 9.24 -7.08
C ASP A 44 13.78 10.47 -6.24
N ARG A 45 14.71 10.85 -5.34
CA ARG A 45 14.55 11.97 -4.42
C ARG A 45 14.53 13.33 -5.10
N ALA A 46 15.05 13.43 -6.33
CA ALA A 46 15.03 14.68 -7.09
C ALA A 46 13.68 14.94 -7.75
N LYS A 47 12.80 13.93 -7.80
CA LYS A 47 11.47 14.03 -8.41
C LYS A 47 10.38 14.17 -7.35
N PRO A 48 9.30 14.91 -7.65
CA PRO A 48 8.13 14.94 -6.78
C PRO A 48 7.44 13.57 -6.73
N LEU A 49 6.65 13.33 -5.67
CA LEU A 49 5.94 12.07 -5.44
C LEU A 49 5.09 11.64 -6.64
N SER A 50 4.40 12.58 -7.29
CA SER A 50 3.56 12.33 -8.47
C SER A 50 4.30 11.83 -9.70
N LYS A 51 5.62 12.03 -9.76
CA LYS A 51 6.50 11.48 -10.81
C LYS A 51 7.17 10.18 -10.39
N ASN A 52 7.22 9.90 -9.09
CA ASN A 52 7.73 8.64 -8.55
C ASN A 52 6.68 7.52 -8.56
N LEU A 53 5.38 7.85 -8.55
CA LEU A 53 4.29 6.87 -8.49
C LEU A 53 3.49 6.81 -9.78
N THR A 54 3.02 5.61 -10.14
CA THR A 54 2.05 5.40 -11.23
C THR A 54 0.61 5.49 -10.72
N LEU A 55 0.26 6.61 -10.09
CA LEU A 55 -1.09 6.90 -9.62
C LEU A 55 -1.67 8.09 -10.36
N SER A 56 -2.98 8.05 -10.63
CA SER A 56 -3.68 9.19 -11.21
C SER A 56 -3.83 10.31 -10.17
N ALA A 57 -3.83 11.56 -10.63
CA ALA A 57 -3.97 12.72 -9.75
C ALA A 57 -5.22 12.65 -8.83
N PRO A 58 -6.40 12.20 -9.30
CA PRO A 58 -7.60 12.11 -8.45
C PRO A 58 -7.46 11.09 -7.31
N ILE A 59 -6.78 9.97 -7.54
CA ILE A 59 -6.50 8.99 -6.48
C ILE A 59 -5.49 9.57 -5.47
N MET A 60 -4.43 10.22 -5.96
CA MET A 60 -3.43 10.84 -5.09
C MET A 60 -4.02 11.90 -4.16
N SER A 61 -4.96 12.72 -4.66
CA SER A 61 -5.61 13.76 -3.84
C SER A 61 -6.53 13.20 -2.74
N ARG A 62 -6.89 11.91 -2.80
CA ARG A 62 -7.74 11.25 -1.79
C ARG A 62 -6.96 10.62 -0.65
N PHE A 63 -5.63 10.66 -0.70
CA PHE A 63 -4.76 10.27 0.40
C PHE A 63 -4.18 11.53 1.06
N ASP A 64 -4.44 11.69 2.35
CA ASP A 64 -3.86 12.79 3.13
C ASP A 64 -2.46 12.45 3.67
N LEU A 65 -2.14 11.15 3.76
CA LEU A 65 -0.91 10.64 4.34
C LEU A 65 -0.14 9.77 3.34
N PHE A 66 1.13 10.11 3.14
CA PHE A 66 2.07 9.34 2.34
C PHE A 66 3.34 9.06 3.16
N PHE A 67 3.70 7.79 3.28
CA PHE A 67 4.92 7.35 3.95
C PHE A 67 5.88 6.77 2.92
N VAL A 68 6.90 7.54 2.53
CA VAL A 68 7.93 7.08 1.60
C VAL A 68 9.01 6.35 2.40
N ILE A 69 9.12 5.05 2.20
CA ILE A 69 10.17 4.22 2.80
C ILE A 69 11.30 4.10 1.78
N LEU A 70 12.50 4.53 2.18
CA LEU A 70 13.69 4.50 1.34
C LEU A 70 14.66 3.44 1.86
N ASP A 71 15.15 2.62 0.96
CA ASP A 71 16.20 1.66 1.23
C ASP A 71 17.56 2.34 1.03
N GLU A 72 18.21 2.71 2.14
CA GLU A 72 19.56 3.26 2.17
C GLU A 72 20.50 2.18 2.71
N CYS A 73 21.59 1.89 1.99
CA CYS A 73 22.63 0.99 2.49
C CYS A 73 23.23 1.55 3.78
N ASP A 74 23.02 0.85 4.89
CA ASP A 74 23.50 1.21 6.21
C ASP A 74 23.86 -0.07 6.96
N ASP A 75 25.17 -0.35 7.04
CA ASP A 75 25.69 -1.60 7.61
C ASP A 75 25.17 -1.88 9.02
N VAL A 76 24.95 -0.83 9.83
CA VAL A 76 24.46 -0.98 11.22
C VAL A 76 23.00 -1.38 11.21
N LYS A 77 22.16 -0.71 10.41
CA LYS A 77 20.74 -1.08 10.27
C LYS A 77 20.59 -2.47 9.67
N ASP A 78 21.35 -2.78 8.62
CA ASP A 78 21.32 -4.05 7.94
C ASP A 78 21.73 -5.20 8.88
N TYR A 79 22.76 -4.99 9.71
CA TYR A 79 23.15 -5.95 10.74
C TYR A 79 22.02 -6.19 11.75
N HIS A 80 21.36 -5.14 12.24
CA HIS A 80 20.26 -5.28 13.20
C HIS A 80 19.04 -5.99 12.59
N ILE A 81 18.69 -5.70 11.34
CA ILE A 81 17.60 -6.37 10.62
C ILE A 81 17.94 -7.85 10.42
N ALA A 82 19.14 -8.16 9.93
CA ALA A 82 19.59 -9.54 9.73
C ALA A 82 19.58 -10.34 11.04
N GLN A 83 20.10 -9.75 12.12
CA GLN A 83 20.09 -10.37 13.45
C GLN A 83 18.66 -10.62 13.95
N HIS A 84 17.73 -9.68 13.72
CA HIS A 84 16.32 -9.85 14.08
C HIS A 84 15.66 -10.99 13.30
N ILE A 85 15.87 -11.05 11.98
CA ILE A 85 15.34 -12.11 11.12
C ILE A 85 15.86 -13.48 11.57
N VAL A 86 17.16 -13.62 11.82
CA VAL A 86 17.77 -14.89 12.28
C VAL A 86 17.18 -15.32 13.62
N ARG A 87 17.06 -14.41 14.60
CA ARG A 87 16.47 -14.71 15.92
C ARG A 87 15.02 -15.16 15.81
N LEU A 88 14.20 -14.49 14.98
CA LEU A 88 12.81 -14.88 14.78
C LEU A 88 12.68 -16.31 14.24
N HIS A 89 13.49 -16.67 13.24
CA HIS A 89 13.43 -17.99 12.62
C HIS A 89 13.98 -19.08 13.54
N GLN A 90 14.98 -18.80 14.38
CA GLN A 90 15.47 -19.76 15.39
C GLN A 90 14.42 -20.11 16.44
N HIS A 91 13.62 -19.14 16.89
CA HIS A 91 12.59 -19.37 17.92
C HIS A 91 11.27 -19.92 17.33
N GLY A 92 10.94 -19.58 16.08
CA GLY A 92 9.76 -20.11 15.39
C GLY A 92 9.83 -21.62 15.11
N SER A 93 11.02 -22.19 14.93
CA SER A 93 11.19 -23.63 14.74
C SER A 93 10.94 -24.46 16.01
N LEU A 94 11.15 -23.87 17.19
CA LEU A 94 10.96 -24.57 18.47
C LEU A 94 9.47 -24.67 18.87
N SER A 95 8.60 -23.79 18.36
CA SER A 95 7.16 -23.85 18.67
C SER A 95 6.37 -24.81 17.77
N HIS A 96 6.89 -25.16 16.59
CA HIS A 96 6.26 -26.15 15.68
C HIS A 96 6.76 -27.59 15.88
N ALA A 97 7.90 -27.81 16.56
CA ALA A 97 8.41 -29.14 16.87
C ALA A 97 7.85 -29.75 18.18
N ALA A 98 7.02 -28.99 18.91
CA ALA A 98 6.45 -29.38 20.20
C ALA A 98 4.93 -29.65 20.14
N ALA A 99 4.37 -29.87 18.95
CA ALA A 99 2.97 -30.27 18.72
C ALA A 99 2.90 -31.67 18.09
#